data_AF-A0A0G4F7G4-F1
#
_entry.id   AF-A0A0G4F7G4-F1
#
_cell.length_a   1.000
_cell.length_b   1.000
_cell.length_c   1.000
_cell.angle_alpha   90.00
_cell.angle_beta   90.00
_cell.angle_gamma   90.00
#
_symmetry.space_group_name_H-M   'P 1'
#
loop_
_entity.id
_entity.type
_entity.pdbx_description
1 polymer ?
#
loop_
_entity_poly.entity_id
_entity_poly.type
_entity_poly.pdbx_seq_one_letter_code
_entity_poly.pdbx_strand_id
1 'polypeptide(L)'
;MSSGAPTEASSTSTDASASISRGRAVFDTLPAPITSCLPPPPLRPVTATLEATYPLRLHVPKRAAATDSLQHPRSTGGDVPSLRSACQWLYVLNYGAGLVAGDCIDLQVEVRGAASALVTTQGYGMVYHGRGSSETIVPSGQRMTCRVSPRGFLALVPHPIICFRDAHFKQHQHITVEYIPRPADDPSASDTRRPFSPHECGSVVLLDWIVAGRVASDELWAFFAYETTNVIHLQHAGAVAPDTPTPNNPTPLPLFRDSVKLSSTPTLPLTHAMAAYRLLAIIVLFGPAVEELANRLLTELSRKRPHSGGATVVCADGLLVNASGVYVEERGGEVRLRSGGLGGAGGRAHGVVIRLAASEPREGMSEVERLLGPLWDSVGGNPLK
;
A
#
# COMPACT_ATOMS: atom_id res chain seq x y z
N MET A 1 -37.29 -36.19 -33.46
CA MET A 1 -37.98 -34.88 -33.34
C MET A 1 -38.83 -34.99 -32.09
N SER A 2 -38.64 -34.26 -30.98
CA SER A 2 -38.06 -32.95 -30.74
C SER A 2 -37.50 -32.95 -29.30
N SER A 3 -36.35 -32.30 -29.13
CA SER A 3 -35.71 -31.99 -27.84
C SER A 3 -36.53 -30.97 -27.04
N GLY A 4 -36.82 -31.26 -25.77
CA GLY A 4 -37.32 -30.28 -24.81
C GLY A 4 -36.15 -29.75 -23.96
N ALA A 5 -35.82 -28.47 -24.11
CA ALA A 5 -34.84 -27.78 -23.28
C ALA A 5 -35.40 -27.54 -21.85
N PRO A 6 -34.57 -27.53 -20.80
CA PRO A 6 -35.01 -27.14 -19.47
C PRO A 6 -35.02 -25.61 -19.36
N THR A 7 -36.14 -25.09 -18.88
CA THR A 7 -36.35 -23.67 -18.56
C THR A 7 -35.51 -23.29 -17.34
N GLU A 8 -34.52 -22.40 -17.53
CA GLU A 8 -33.78 -21.78 -16.44
C GLU A 8 -34.73 -20.89 -15.61
N ALA A 9 -34.98 -21.30 -14.37
CA ALA A 9 -35.63 -20.45 -13.38
C ALA A 9 -34.59 -19.41 -12.90
N SER A 10 -34.72 -18.17 -13.38
CA SER A 10 -34.00 -17.02 -12.86
C SER A 10 -34.40 -16.79 -11.39
N SER A 11 -33.57 -17.25 -10.46
CA SER A 11 -33.64 -16.83 -9.07
C SER A 11 -32.89 -15.51 -8.95
N THR A 12 -33.61 -14.40 -9.13
CA THR A 12 -33.17 -13.09 -8.67
C THR A 12 -33.17 -13.08 -7.15
N SER A 13 -32.07 -13.56 -6.55
CA SER A 13 -31.80 -13.31 -5.14
C SER A 13 -31.69 -11.81 -4.96
N THR A 14 -32.63 -11.24 -4.21
CA THR A 14 -32.67 -9.84 -3.83
C THR A 14 -31.50 -9.60 -2.89
N ASP A 15 -30.36 -9.21 -3.45
CA ASP A 15 -29.16 -8.84 -2.71
C ASP A 15 -29.51 -7.61 -1.87
N ALA A 16 -29.59 -7.78 -0.55
CA ALA A 16 -29.83 -6.67 0.38
C ALA A 16 -28.75 -5.62 0.12
N SER A 17 -29.16 -4.43 -0.36
CA SER A 17 -28.23 -3.47 -0.94
C SER A 17 -27.14 -3.08 0.06
N ALA A 18 -25.95 -3.64 -0.08
CA ALA A 18 -24.77 -3.18 0.64
C ALA A 18 -24.62 -1.67 0.39
N SER A 19 -24.51 -0.88 1.47
CA SER A 19 -24.29 0.56 1.32
C SER A 19 -22.84 0.77 0.88
N ILE A 20 -22.65 1.05 -0.41
CA ILE A 20 -21.32 1.28 -0.97
C ILE A 20 -21.03 2.78 -0.95
N SER A 21 -20.12 3.19 -0.09
CA SER A 21 -19.53 4.53 -0.10
C SER A 21 -18.39 4.59 -1.11
N ARG A 22 -18.51 5.45 -2.12
CA ARG A 22 -17.48 5.65 -3.14
C ARG A 22 -16.66 6.90 -2.86
N GLY A 23 -15.36 6.81 -3.10
CA GLY A 23 -14.43 7.92 -3.02
C GLY A 23 -13.48 7.93 -4.21
N ARG A 24 -13.07 9.13 -4.63
CA ARG A 24 -12.03 9.32 -5.64
C ARG A 24 -11.12 10.47 -5.21
N ALA A 25 -9.82 10.22 -5.22
CA ALA A 25 -8.79 11.21 -4.92
C ALA A 25 -7.79 11.26 -6.08
N VAL A 26 -7.62 12.43 -6.68
CA VAL A 26 -6.67 12.65 -7.78
C VAL A 26 -5.61 13.65 -7.33
N PHE A 27 -4.36 13.29 -7.52
CA PHE A 27 -3.17 14.04 -7.15
C PHE A 27 -2.42 14.43 -8.42
N ASP A 28 -2.43 15.72 -8.76
CA ASP A 28 -1.77 16.25 -9.95
C ASP A 28 -0.51 17.03 -9.57
N THR A 29 0.56 16.85 -10.35
CA THR A 29 1.81 17.59 -10.13
C THR A 29 1.57 19.07 -10.37
N LEU A 30 2.01 19.92 -9.43
CA LEU A 30 2.00 21.36 -9.67
C LEU A 30 2.99 21.71 -10.80
N PRO A 31 2.64 22.66 -11.68
CA PRO A 31 3.58 23.15 -12.68
C PRO A 31 4.84 23.66 -11.97
N ALA A 32 6.02 23.26 -12.45
CA ALA A 32 7.26 23.80 -11.91
C ALA A 32 7.30 25.32 -12.15
N PRO A 33 7.74 26.14 -11.17
CA PRO A 33 8.03 27.53 -11.45
C PRO A 33 9.13 27.59 -12.53
N ILE A 34 8.93 28.46 -13.53
CA ILE A 34 9.69 28.55 -14.78
C ILE A 34 11.21 28.86 -14.55
N THR A 35 11.63 29.14 -13.32
CA THR A 35 12.94 29.71 -12.96
C THR A 35 13.73 28.92 -11.91
N SER A 36 13.65 27.59 -11.89
CA SER A 36 14.46 26.76 -10.99
C SER A 36 15.55 26.00 -11.75
N CYS A 37 16.80 26.50 -11.70
CA CYS A 37 17.99 25.75 -12.15
C CYS A 37 18.43 24.64 -11.18
N LEU A 38 17.70 24.46 -10.07
CA LEU A 38 17.98 23.40 -9.10
C LEU A 38 17.38 22.07 -9.54
N PRO A 39 18.06 20.93 -9.25
CA PRO A 39 17.48 19.61 -9.50
C PRO A 39 16.15 19.48 -8.75
N PRO A 40 15.12 18.86 -9.37
CA PRO A 40 13.82 18.73 -8.73
C PRO A 40 13.95 17.94 -7.42
N PRO A 41 13.24 18.32 -6.35
CA PRO A 41 13.22 17.55 -5.11
C PRO A 41 12.72 16.11 -5.37
N PRO A 42 13.10 15.14 -4.51
CA PRO A 42 12.75 13.72 -4.70
C PRO A 42 11.25 13.47 -4.72
N LEU A 43 10.46 14.32 -4.05
CA LEU A 43 9.00 14.36 -4.09
C LEU A 43 8.57 15.72 -4.63
N ARG A 44 7.42 15.80 -5.32
CA ARG A 44 6.99 17.03 -6.00
C ARG A 44 5.68 17.60 -5.46
N PRO A 45 5.55 18.94 -5.35
CA PRO A 45 4.33 19.58 -4.89
C PRO A 45 3.12 19.21 -5.75
N VAL A 46 1.96 19.08 -5.10
CA VAL A 46 0.77 18.47 -5.71
C VAL A 46 -0.51 19.29 -5.47
N THR A 47 -1.51 19.20 -6.33
CA THR A 47 -2.90 19.57 -6.05
C THR A 47 -3.77 18.32 -5.88
N ALA A 48 -4.73 18.36 -4.97
CA ALA A 48 -5.64 17.23 -4.74
C ALA A 48 -7.08 17.60 -5.11
N THR A 49 -7.73 16.74 -5.90
CA THR A 49 -9.17 16.79 -6.21
C THR A 49 -9.84 15.60 -5.53
N LEU A 50 -10.88 15.87 -4.73
CA LEU A 50 -11.55 14.86 -3.90
C LEU A 50 -13.04 14.79 -4.23
N GLU A 51 -13.54 13.58 -4.42
CA GLU A 51 -14.95 13.27 -4.55
C GLU A 51 -15.28 12.15 -3.56
N ALA A 52 -16.36 12.27 -2.80
CA ALA A 52 -16.79 11.22 -1.88
C ALA A 52 -18.30 11.25 -1.69
N THR A 53 -18.90 10.07 -1.62
CA THR A 53 -20.29 9.91 -1.22
C THR A 53 -20.36 9.60 0.28
N TYR A 54 -21.25 10.30 0.98
CA TYR A 54 -21.52 10.03 2.38
C TYR A 54 -21.82 8.53 2.62
N PRO A 55 -21.35 7.93 3.73
CA PRO A 55 -20.61 8.56 4.84
C PRO A 55 -19.08 8.64 4.71
N LEU A 56 -18.47 8.13 3.65
CA LEU A 56 -17.04 8.33 3.42
C LEU A 56 -16.71 9.83 3.31
N ARG A 57 -15.67 10.26 4.02
CA ARG A 57 -15.10 11.60 3.85
C ARG A 57 -13.61 11.50 3.54
N LEU A 58 -13.17 12.36 2.65
CA LEU A 58 -11.78 12.51 2.26
C LEU A 58 -11.32 13.89 2.72
N HIS A 59 -10.21 13.93 3.46
CA HIS A 59 -9.68 15.19 3.97
C HIS A 59 -8.22 15.37 3.56
N VAL A 60 -7.95 16.52 2.95
CA VAL A 60 -6.61 16.98 2.64
C VAL A 60 -6.34 18.18 3.56
N PRO A 61 -5.33 18.14 4.44
CA PRO A 61 -5.05 19.25 5.34
C PRO A 61 -4.68 20.50 4.53
N LYS A 62 -5.21 21.65 4.95
CA LYS A 62 -4.87 22.93 4.33
C LYS A 62 -3.36 23.16 4.50
N ARG A 63 -2.67 23.38 3.39
CA ARG A 63 -1.30 23.89 3.43
C ARG A 63 -1.33 25.25 4.10
N ALA A 64 -0.60 25.43 5.20
CA ALA A 64 -0.44 26.76 5.78
C ALA A 64 0.18 27.69 4.70
N ALA A 65 -0.62 28.64 4.21
CA ALA A 65 -0.14 29.68 3.34
C ALA A 65 0.90 30.47 4.13
N ALA A 66 2.13 30.55 3.63
CA ALA A 66 3.11 31.49 4.18
C ALA A 66 2.80 32.90 3.66
N THR A 67 1.61 33.40 3.98
CA THR A 67 1.22 34.77 3.65
C THR A 67 1.14 35.68 4.87
N ASP A 68 1.47 35.19 6.08
CA ASP A 68 1.34 36.02 7.29
C ASP A 68 2.63 36.23 8.10
N SER A 69 3.79 35.78 7.61
CA SER A 69 5.09 36.04 8.26
C SER A 69 5.96 37.09 7.56
N LEU A 70 5.42 37.85 6.61
CA LEU A 70 6.13 38.97 5.98
C LEU A 70 6.13 40.28 6.80
N GLN A 71 5.70 40.28 8.06
CA GLN A 71 5.66 41.52 8.85
C GLN A 71 6.69 41.67 9.98
N HIS A 72 7.53 40.69 10.31
CA HIS A 72 8.64 40.96 11.25
C HIS A 72 9.91 40.12 10.96
N PRO A 73 11.00 40.73 10.46
CA PRO A 73 12.31 40.12 10.53
C PRO A 73 12.87 40.33 11.94
N ARG A 74 12.88 39.28 12.76
CA ARG A 74 13.70 39.26 13.97
C ARG A 74 14.50 37.96 14.08
N SER A 75 15.75 38.19 14.49
CA SER A 75 16.87 37.31 14.79
C SER A 75 17.57 36.58 13.63
N THR A 76 18.75 37.12 13.35
CA THR A 76 19.97 36.51 12.81
C THR A 76 20.25 35.11 13.37
N GLY A 77 20.27 34.12 12.49
CA GLY A 77 20.73 32.76 12.79
C GLY A 77 20.23 31.77 11.73
N GLY A 78 21.02 31.55 10.69
CA GLY A 78 21.18 30.30 9.90
C GLY A 78 20.02 29.37 9.52
N ASP A 79 18.75 29.68 9.73
CA ASP A 79 17.66 28.78 9.38
C ASP A 79 17.22 28.99 7.92
N VAL A 80 17.74 28.13 7.04
CA VAL A 80 17.16 27.91 5.72
C VAL A 80 15.69 27.51 5.95
N PRO A 81 14.69 28.16 5.31
CA PRO A 81 13.31 27.76 5.46
C PRO A 81 13.20 26.28 5.12
N SER A 82 12.72 25.46 6.06
CA SER A 82 12.56 24.03 5.85
C SER A 82 11.82 23.82 4.54
N LEU A 83 12.46 23.12 3.60
CA LEU A 83 11.83 22.74 2.34
C LEU A 83 10.55 21.98 2.70
N ARG A 84 9.40 22.63 2.50
CA ARG A 84 8.07 22.07 2.78
C ARG A 84 8.00 20.69 2.13
N SER A 85 7.46 19.71 2.83
CA SER A 85 7.21 18.40 2.23
C SER A 85 6.37 18.58 0.95
N ALA A 86 6.90 18.03 -0.13
CA ALA A 86 6.27 18.07 -1.43
C ALA A 86 5.13 17.04 -1.53
N CYS A 87 5.00 16.14 -0.56
CA CYS A 87 3.97 15.11 -0.50
C CYS A 87 2.64 15.66 0.04
N GLN A 88 1.52 15.34 -0.62
CA GLN A 88 0.19 15.71 -0.15
C GLN A 88 -0.46 14.57 0.65
N TRP A 89 -0.88 14.86 1.87
CA TRP A 89 -1.58 13.90 2.72
C TRP A 89 -3.08 13.84 2.38
N LEU A 90 -3.63 12.64 2.47
CA LEU A 90 -5.04 12.32 2.40
C LEU A 90 -5.42 11.47 3.60
N TYR A 91 -6.33 11.98 4.41
CA TYR A 91 -6.99 11.24 5.46
C TYR A 91 -8.29 10.64 4.92
N VAL A 92 -8.36 9.31 4.93
CA VAL A 92 -9.56 8.55 4.66
C VAL A 92 -10.33 8.41 5.97
N LEU A 93 -11.55 8.97 5.98
CA LEU A 93 -12.39 9.05 7.16
C LEU A 93 -13.63 8.20 6.93
N ASN A 94 -13.75 7.13 7.70
CA ASN A 94 -14.85 6.19 7.60
C ASN A 94 -15.94 6.52 8.63
N TYR A 95 -17.11 5.90 8.45
CA TYR A 95 -18.26 5.82 9.36
C TYR A 95 -17.87 6.04 10.83
N GLY A 96 -18.56 6.95 11.53
CA GLY A 96 -18.21 7.45 12.87
C GLY A 96 -17.67 6.40 13.86
N ALA A 97 -16.34 6.25 13.87
CA ALA A 97 -15.51 5.32 14.65
C ALA A 97 -15.20 3.93 14.04
N GLY A 98 -15.81 3.47 12.95
CA GLY A 98 -15.46 2.20 12.32
C GLY A 98 -16.54 1.64 11.40
N LEU A 99 -16.29 0.47 10.81
CA LEU A 99 -17.19 -0.20 9.86
C LEU A 99 -18.14 -1.17 10.57
N VAL A 100 -19.42 -1.15 10.20
CA VAL A 100 -20.41 -2.13 10.65
C VAL A 100 -20.76 -3.14 9.55
N ALA A 101 -21.44 -4.22 9.92
CA ALA A 101 -21.85 -5.28 8.99
C ALA A 101 -22.61 -4.72 7.78
N GLY A 102 -22.12 -5.02 6.56
CA GLY A 102 -22.70 -4.56 5.30
C GLY A 102 -22.16 -3.23 4.77
N ASP A 103 -21.32 -2.52 5.53
CA ASP A 103 -20.63 -1.33 5.04
C ASP A 103 -19.56 -1.71 4.03
N CYS A 104 -19.52 -1.02 2.89
CA CYS A 104 -18.51 -1.20 1.86
C CYS A 104 -17.94 0.15 1.43
N ILE A 105 -16.61 0.25 1.38
CA ILE A 105 -15.90 1.42 0.84
C ILE A 105 -15.25 1.03 -0.48
N ASP A 106 -15.41 1.87 -1.50
CA ASP A 106 -14.70 1.76 -2.77
C ASP A 106 -13.96 3.07 -3.05
N LEU A 107 -12.64 3.06 -2.86
CA LEU A 107 -11.77 4.24 -2.97
C LEU A 107 -10.83 4.12 -4.17
N GLN A 108 -10.88 5.12 -5.06
CA GLN A 108 -9.96 5.27 -6.16
C GLN A 108 -8.92 6.36 -5.85
N VAL A 109 -7.64 6.05 -6.03
CA VAL A 109 -6.53 6.98 -5.82
C VAL A 109 -5.68 7.06 -7.08
N GLU A 110 -5.55 8.25 -7.67
CA GLU A 110 -4.72 8.47 -8.85
C GLU A 110 -3.61 9.47 -8.54
N VAL A 111 -2.35 9.04 -8.66
CA VAL A 111 -1.17 9.90 -8.59
C VAL A 111 -0.67 10.14 -10.00
N ARG A 112 -0.86 11.35 -10.51
CA ARG A 112 -0.62 11.72 -11.91
C ARG A 112 0.66 12.55 -12.07
N GLY A 113 1.32 12.36 -13.20
CA GLY A 113 2.63 12.94 -13.46
C GLY A 113 3.63 12.45 -12.42
N ALA A 114 4.47 13.36 -11.92
CA ALA A 114 5.46 13.08 -10.87
C ALA A 114 4.97 13.54 -9.48
N ALA A 115 3.66 13.48 -9.23
CA ALA A 115 3.05 13.88 -7.96
C ALA A 115 3.43 12.92 -6.82
N SER A 116 3.34 13.41 -5.59
CA SER A 116 3.62 12.63 -4.38
C SER A 116 2.45 12.69 -3.41
N ALA A 117 1.87 11.55 -3.06
CA ALA A 117 0.73 11.44 -2.16
C ALA A 117 1.00 10.46 -1.02
N LEU A 118 0.47 10.79 0.16
CA LEU A 118 0.39 9.89 1.30
C LEU A 118 -1.08 9.71 1.66
N VAL A 119 -1.55 8.48 1.72
CA VAL A 119 -2.90 8.11 2.14
C VAL A 119 -2.81 7.42 3.49
N THR A 120 -3.53 7.93 4.46
CA THR A 120 -3.61 7.39 5.82
C THR A 120 -5.05 7.48 6.33
N THR A 121 -5.28 6.94 7.52
CA THR A 121 -6.56 7.04 8.25
C THR A 121 -6.37 7.97 9.44
N GLN A 122 -7.44 8.58 9.95
CA GLN A 122 -7.36 9.44 11.15
C GLN A 122 -7.03 8.65 12.44
N GLY A 123 -7.24 7.35 12.42
CA GLY A 123 -6.96 6.46 13.53
C GLY A 123 -7.21 5.02 13.13
N TYR A 124 -7.21 4.14 14.13
CA TYR A 124 -7.41 2.70 13.98
C TYR A 124 -8.70 2.37 13.21
N GLY A 125 -8.58 1.47 12.24
CA GLY A 125 -9.73 0.99 11.47
C GLY A 125 -10.48 -0.05 12.28
N MET A 126 -11.45 0.38 13.08
CA MET A 126 -12.28 -0.53 13.85
C MET A 126 -13.33 -1.20 12.96
N VAL A 127 -13.45 -2.52 13.07
CA VAL A 127 -14.50 -3.30 12.41
C VAL A 127 -15.34 -3.95 13.49
N TYR A 128 -16.61 -3.55 13.55
CA TYR A 128 -17.55 -4.01 14.55
C TYR A 128 -18.07 -5.41 14.27
N HIS A 129 -18.73 -5.99 15.26
CA HIS A 129 -19.34 -7.31 15.20
C HIS A 129 -20.24 -7.46 13.97
N GLY A 130 -20.19 -8.64 13.38
CA GLY A 130 -21.05 -9.01 12.27
C GLY A 130 -22.51 -9.20 12.71
N ARG A 131 -23.41 -9.22 11.73
CA ARG A 131 -24.83 -9.59 11.93
C ARG A 131 -25.10 -10.88 11.15
N GLY A 132 -25.78 -11.84 11.77
CA GLY A 132 -26.13 -13.12 11.15
C GLY A 132 -25.81 -14.32 12.05
N SER A 133 -26.21 -15.51 11.61
CA SER A 133 -25.70 -16.78 12.16
C SER A 133 -24.23 -16.98 11.76
N SER A 134 -23.52 -17.89 12.41
CA SER A 134 -22.10 -18.19 12.10
C SER A 134 -21.83 -18.54 10.63
N GLU A 135 -22.83 -18.89 9.83
CA GLU A 135 -22.68 -19.18 8.39
C GLU A 135 -23.11 -18.01 7.49
N THR A 136 -23.74 -16.98 8.06
CA THR A 136 -24.37 -15.87 7.33
C THR A 136 -23.86 -14.50 7.77
N ILE A 137 -22.75 -14.44 8.51
CA ILE A 137 -22.19 -13.18 8.99
C ILE A 137 -21.87 -12.26 7.81
N VAL A 138 -22.63 -11.19 7.68
CA VAL A 138 -22.50 -10.22 6.60
C VAL A 138 -21.16 -9.49 6.72
N PRO A 139 -20.30 -9.55 5.69
CA PRO A 139 -19.01 -8.88 5.72
C PRO A 139 -19.17 -7.36 5.61
N SER A 140 -18.23 -6.64 6.23
CA SER A 140 -17.88 -5.27 5.84
C SER A 140 -16.67 -5.31 4.90
N GLY A 141 -16.54 -4.29 4.05
CA GLY A 141 -15.60 -4.31 2.93
C GLY A 141 -14.85 -2.99 2.72
N GLN A 142 -13.60 -3.11 2.29
CA GLN A 142 -12.83 -1.99 1.76
C GLN A 142 -12.12 -2.40 0.47
N ARG A 143 -12.46 -1.74 -0.63
CA ARG A 143 -11.77 -1.82 -1.91
C ARG A 143 -10.99 -0.53 -2.14
N MET A 144 -9.72 -0.66 -2.51
CA MET A 144 -8.90 0.46 -2.89
C MET A 144 -8.20 0.18 -4.21
N THR A 145 -8.40 1.05 -5.20
CA THR A 145 -7.77 0.96 -6.51
C THR A 145 -6.86 2.16 -6.69
N CYS A 146 -5.56 1.93 -6.79
CA CYS A 146 -4.55 2.97 -6.91
C CYS A 146 -3.86 2.91 -8.27
N ARG A 147 -3.58 4.06 -8.86
CA ARG A 147 -2.74 4.19 -10.06
C ARG A 147 -1.66 5.22 -9.82
N VAL A 148 -0.40 4.84 -10.04
CA VAL A 148 0.77 5.67 -9.82
C VAL A 148 1.49 5.87 -11.14
N SER A 149 1.45 7.09 -11.68
CA SER A 149 2.13 7.45 -12.92
C SER A 149 3.66 7.34 -12.82
N PRO A 150 4.37 7.32 -13.97
CA PRO A 150 5.83 7.35 -13.99
C PRO A 150 6.39 8.49 -13.15
N ARG A 151 7.41 8.21 -12.32
CA ARG A 151 8.02 9.17 -11.38
C ARG A 151 7.08 9.69 -10.29
N GLY A 152 5.85 9.19 -10.22
CA GLY A 152 4.92 9.46 -9.13
C GLY A 152 5.30 8.67 -7.86
N PHE A 153 4.82 9.13 -6.72
CA PHE A 153 5.02 8.48 -5.43
C PHE A 153 3.70 8.35 -4.67
N LEU A 154 3.41 7.13 -4.18
CA LEU A 154 2.27 6.86 -3.34
C LEU A 154 2.70 6.11 -2.07
N ALA A 155 2.39 6.66 -0.90
CA ALA A 155 2.52 5.97 0.37
C ALA A 155 1.15 5.67 0.96
N LEU A 156 0.78 4.40 1.06
CA LEU A 156 -0.41 3.90 1.74
C LEU A 156 0.01 3.45 3.14
N VAL A 157 -0.23 4.31 4.13
CA VAL A 157 0.21 4.10 5.52
C VAL A 157 -0.99 4.30 6.46
N PRO A 158 -2.01 3.43 6.40
CA PRO A 158 -3.15 3.47 7.32
C PRO A 158 -2.73 3.04 8.73
N HIS A 159 -3.52 3.42 9.73
CA HIS A 159 -3.45 2.80 11.05
C HIS A 159 -3.91 1.34 10.98
N PRO A 160 -3.56 0.48 11.97
CA PRO A 160 -3.88 -0.93 11.88
C PRO A 160 -5.37 -1.19 12.06
N ILE A 161 -5.82 -2.27 11.45
CA ILE A 161 -7.20 -2.75 11.58
C ILE A 161 -7.38 -3.44 12.93
N ILE A 162 -8.50 -3.16 13.58
CA ILE A 162 -8.96 -3.81 14.82
C ILE A 162 -10.30 -4.45 14.56
N CYS A 163 -10.31 -5.78 14.38
CA CYS A 163 -11.56 -6.53 14.27
C CYS A 163 -12.09 -6.89 15.66
N PHE A 164 -13.36 -6.57 15.91
CA PHE A 164 -14.03 -6.94 17.16
C PHE A 164 -14.49 -8.39 17.09
N ARG A 165 -14.93 -8.93 18.23
CA ARG A 165 -15.58 -10.25 18.27
C ARG A 165 -16.64 -10.39 17.18
N ASP A 166 -16.65 -11.55 16.51
CA ASP A 166 -17.57 -11.92 15.43
C ASP A 166 -17.57 -10.98 14.20
N ALA A 167 -16.59 -10.09 14.07
CA ALA A 167 -16.43 -9.25 12.88
C ALA A 167 -16.07 -10.08 11.64
N HIS A 168 -16.59 -9.68 10.49
CA HIS A 168 -16.20 -10.23 9.19
C HIS A 168 -15.75 -9.08 8.29
N PHE A 169 -14.46 -9.05 7.96
CA PHE A 169 -13.87 -7.96 7.18
C PHE A 169 -13.19 -8.49 5.91
N LYS A 170 -13.42 -7.77 4.80
CA LYS A 170 -12.80 -8.06 3.50
C LYS A 170 -12.12 -6.81 2.93
N GLN A 171 -10.82 -6.90 2.74
CA GLN A 171 -10.00 -5.84 2.15
C GLN A 171 -9.43 -6.30 0.80
N HIS A 172 -9.50 -5.42 -0.20
CA HIS A 172 -8.88 -5.63 -1.50
C HIS A 172 -8.19 -4.35 -1.96
N GLN A 173 -6.85 -4.37 -2.02
CA GLN A 173 -6.03 -3.27 -2.49
C GLN A 173 -5.37 -3.66 -3.80
N HIS A 174 -5.66 -2.90 -4.86
CA HIS A 174 -5.06 -3.09 -6.17
C HIS A 174 -4.30 -1.83 -6.57
N ILE A 175 -3.00 -1.95 -6.79
CA ILE A 175 -2.11 -0.85 -7.10
C ILE A 175 -1.47 -1.10 -8.46
N THR A 176 -1.70 -0.20 -9.41
CA THR A 176 -1.00 -0.17 -10.69
C THR A 176 0.13 0.84 -10.61
N VAL A 177 1.36 0.37 -10.76
CA VAL A 177 2.57 1.19 -10.84
C VAL A 177 2.98 1.30 -12.31
N GLU A 178 2.99 2.52 -12.84
CA GLU A 178 3.32 2.75 -14.23
C GLU A 178 4.81 2.99 -14.42
N TYR A 179 5.32 2.61 -15.59
CA TYR A 179 6.68 2.95 -16.00
C TYR A 179 6.75 3.29 -17.49
N ILE A 180 7.76 4.08 -17.85
CA ILE A 180 8.09 4.35 -19.25
C ILE A 180 9.21 3.39 -19.67
N PRO A 181 8.99 2.53 -20.68
CA PRO A 181 10.05 1.69 -21.21
C PRO A 181 11.09 2.56 -21.91
N ARG A 182 12.35 2.14 -21.87
CA ARG A 182 13.45 2.78 -22.59
C ARG A 182 13.23 2.66 -24.11
N PRO A 183 13.52 3.69 -24.91
CA PRO A 183 13.50 3.58 -26.37
C PRO A 183 14.47 2.49 -26.84
N ALA A 184 14.06 1.69 -27.82
CA ALA A 184 14.89 0.62 -28.38
C ALA A 184 16.20 1.13 -29.02
N ASP A 185 16.19 2.39 -29.48
CA ASP A 185 17.27 3.01 -30.26
C ASP A 185 18.12 4.01 -29.46
N ASP A 186 18.09 3.99 -28.12
CA ASP A 186 18.84 4.95 -27.27
C ASP A 186 20.37 4.73 -27.37
N PRO A 187 21.13 5.67 -27.98
CA PRO A 187 22.57 5.54 -28.21
C PRO A 187 23.41 5.74 -26.93
N SER A 188 22.80 6.19 -25.82
CA SER A 188 23.48 6.38 -24.52
C SER A 188 23.60 5.07 -23.72
N ALA A 189 22.91 4.01 -24.14
CA ALA A 189 22.91 2.73 -23.46
C ALA A 189 24.10 1.87 -23.90
N SER A 190 25.09 1.71 -23.01
CA SER A 190 26.11 0.66 -23.17
C SER A 190 25.54 -0.76 -23.13
N ASP A 191 24.27 -0.91 -22.71
CA ASP A 191 23.53 -2.17 -22.61
C ASP A 191 22.15 -1.99 -23.27
N THR A 192 22.11 -2.08 -24.61
CA THR A 192 20.89 -2.02 -25.45
C THR A 192 19.88 -3.15 -25.19
N ARG A 193 20.09 -3.96 -24.14
CA ARG A 193 19.27 -5.14 -23.80
C ARG A 193 18.26 -4.89 -22.67
N ARG A 194 18.17 -3.67 -22.11
CA ARG A 194 17.34 -3.40 -20.92
C ARG A 194 16.18 -2.38 -21.12
N PRO A 195 14.98 -2.81 -21.53
CA PRO A 195 13.83 -1.92 -21.71
C PRO A 195 13.26 -1.30 -20.41
N PHE A 196 13.48 -1.88 -19.24
CA PHE A 196 13.01 -1.33 -17.97
C PHE A 196 13.91 -0.16 -17.54
N SER A 197 13.29 0.99 -17.29
CA SER A 197 13.95 2.17 -16.74
C SER A 197 13.47 2.39 -15.31
N PRO A 198 14.23 1.98 -14.29
CA PRO A 198 13.84 2.17 -12.89
C PRO A 198 13.53 3.64 -12.55
N HIS A 199 14.28 4.58 -13.13
CA HIS A 199 14.11 6.02 -12.87
C HIS A 199 12.83 6.61 -13.47
N GLU A 200 12.23 5.95 -14.46
CA GLU A 200 10.96 6.34 -15.09
C GLU A 200 9.80 5.46 -14.62
N CYS A 201 9.90 4.87 -13.42
CA CYS A 201 8.86 4.08 -12.78
C CYS A 201 8.20 4.86 -11.63
N GLY A 202 6.92 4.62 -11.38
CA GLY A 202 6.25 5.04 -10.16
C GLY A 202 6.84 4.35 -8.93
N SER A 203 6.66 4.96 -7.77
CA SER A 203 7.10 4.42 -6.48
C SER A 203 5.91 4.22 -5.55
N VAL A 204 5.92 3.10 -4.82
CA VAL A 204 4.88 2.74 -3.87
C VAL A 204 5.47 2.32 -2.53
N VAL A 205 4.83 2.79 -1.47
CA VAL A 205 4.94 2.26 -0.11
C VAL A 205 3.57 1.76 0.29
N LEU A 206 3.49 0.51 0.71
CA LEU A 206 2.27 -0.10 1.25
C LEU A 206 2.55 -0.62 2.65
N LEU A 207 1.75 -0.22 3.63
CA LEU A 207 1.64 -0.84 4.94
C LEU A 207 0.23 -1.43 5.07
N ASP A 208 0.14 -2.74 5.26
CA ASP A 208 -1.11 -3.43 5.62
C ASP A 208 -0.86 -4.24 6.90
N TRP A 209 -1.70 -4.04 7.90
CA TRP A 209 -1.46 -4.58 9.23
C TRP A 209 -2.73 -4.66 10.07
N ILE A 210 -2.75 -5.68 10.93
CA ILE A 210 -3.85 -6.03 11.81
C ILE A 210 -3.30 -6.35 13.20
N VAL A 211 -4.04 -5.92 14.22
CA VAL A 211 -3.84 -6.38 15.60
C VAL A 211 -4.87 -7.43 15.98
N ALA A 212 -4.57 -8.24 17.00
CA ALA A 212 -5.41 -9.36 17.43
C ALA A 212 -6.87 -8.98 17.73
N GLY A 213 -7.14 -7.73 18.06
CA GLY A 213 -8.46 -7.22 18.39
C GLY A 213 -8.37 -6.28 19.58
N ARG A 214 -9.40 -6.28 20.43
CA ARG A 214 -9.46 -5.43 21.62
C ARG A 214 -8.78 -6.10 22.79
N VAL A 215 -7.47 -5.87 22.92
CA VAL A 215 -6.64 -6.42 24.02
C VAL A 215 -7.21 -6.03 25.40
N ALA A 216 -7.71 -4.80 25.56
CA ALA A 216 -8.31 -4.33 26.82
C ALA A 216 -9.63 -5.03 27.18
N SER A 217 -10.27 -5.73 26.23
CA SER A 217 -11.51 -6.49 26.43
C SER A 217 -11.28 -8.01 26.34
N ASP A 218 -10.02 -8.46 26.34
CA ASP A 218 -9.62 -9.85 26.13
C ASP A 218 -10.22 -10.49 24.85
N GLU A 219 -10.41 -9.66 23.82
CA GLU A 219 -10.85 -10.10 22.50
C GLU A 219 -9.63 -10.26 21.58
N LEU A 220 -8.95 -11.38 21.72
CA LEU A 220 -7.81 -11.76 20.90
C LEU A 220 -8.26 -12.75 19.83
N TRP A 221 -8.07 -12.40 18.56
CA TRP A 221 -8.40 -13.20 17.40
C TRP A 221 -9.84 -13.76 17.42
N ALA A 222 -10.75 -12.99 18.02
CA ALA A 222 -12.12 -13.40 18.32
C ALA A 222 -13.12 -13.03 17.20
N PHE A 223 -12.65 -12.46 16.11
CA PHE A 223 -13.45 -12.15 14.94
C PHE A 223 -13.82 -13.43 14.15
N PHE A 224 -14.85 -13.33 13.31
CA PHE A 224 -15.28 -14.44 12.48
C PHE A 224 -14.30 -14.73 11.35
N ALA A 225 -14.00 -13.70 10.55
CA ALA A 225 -13.01 -13.80 9.48
C ALA A 225 -12.40 -12.43 9.13
N TYR A 226 -11.11 -12.45 8.83
CA TYR A 226 -10.39 -11.33 8.23
C TYR A 226 -9.75 -11.80 6.94
N GLU A 227 -10.12 -11.17 5.82
CA GLU A 227 -9.61 -11.47 4.49
C GLU A 227 -8.98 -10.20 3.92
N THR A 228 -7.67 -10.19 3.66
CA THR A 228 -7.00 -9.08 2.96
C THR A 228 -6.32 -9.61 1.71
N THR A 229 -6.39 -8.84 0.62
CA THR A 229 -5.69 -9.13 -0.64
C THR A 229 -5.03 -7.87 -1.16
N ASN A 230 -3.72 -7.92 -1.28
CA ASN A 230 -2.88 -6.85 -1.78
C ASN A 230 -2.27 -7.27 -3.11
N VAL A 231 -2.54 -6.50 -4.17
CA VAL A 231 -2.08 -6.78 -5.54
C VAL A 231 -1.38 -5.54 -6.08
N ILE A 232 -0.13 -5.70 -6.51
CA ILE A 232 0.64 -4.65 -7.18
C ILE A 232 1.05 -5.14 -8.55
N HIS A 233 0.74 -4.39 -9.60
CA HIS A 233 1.14 -4.67 -10.98
C HIS A 233 2.01 -3.55 -11.53
N LEU A 234 2.94 -3.90 -12.43
CA LEU A 234 3.65 -2.94 -13.29
C LEU A 234 2.95 -2.84 -14.63
N GLN A 235 2.82 -1.62 -15.15
CA GLN A 235 2.15 -1.38 -16.42
C GLN A 235 2.89 -0.29 -17.23
N HIS A 236 2.88 -0.41 -18.55
CA HIS A 236 3.41 0.66 -19.41
C HIS A 236 2.56 1.92 -19.26
N ALA A 237 3.19 3.08 -19.21
CA ALA A 237 2.49 4.35 -19.25
C ALA A 237 1.65 4.46 -20.54
N GLY A 238 0.38 4.82 -20.40
CA GLY A 238 -0.54 4.97 -21.54
C GLY A 238 -1.16 3.66 -22.06
N ALA A 239 -0.83 2.50 -21.49
CA ALA A 239 -1.55 1.27 -21.74
C ALA A 239 -3.00 1.38 -21.27
N VAL A 240 -3.96 1.37 -22.19
CA VAL A 240 -5.41 1.38 -21.90
C VAL A 240 -5.88 -0.06 -21.84
N ALA A 241 -6.20 -0.63 -20.68
CA ALA A 241 -6.58 -2.05 -20.57
C ALA A 241 -7.55 -2.51 -21.68
N PRO A 242 -7.10 -3.26 -22.71
CA PRO A 242 -7.98 -3.92 -23.65
C PRO A 242 -8.15 -5.38 -23.21
N ASP A 243 -9.25 -6.01 -23.62
CA ASP A 243 -9.46 -7.45 -23.40
C ASP A 243 -8.41 -8.33 -24.12
N THR A 244 -7.61 -7.74 -25.02
CA THR A 244 -6.58 -8.44 -25.82
C THR A 244 -5.21 -7.73 -25.73
N PRO A 245 -4.13 -8.42 -25.31
CA PRO A 245 -2.80 -7.84 -25.28
C PRO A 245 -2.28 -7.53 -26.69
N THR A 246 -1.69 -6.36 -26.89
CA THR A 246 -1.04 -5.96 -28.15
C THR A 246 0.41 -5.53 -27.89
N PRO A 247 1.29 -5.48 -28.90
CA PRO A 247 2.68 -5.01 -28.71
C PRO A 247 2.76 -3.60 -28.10
N ASN A 248 1.77 -2.75 -28.37
CA ASN A 248 1.68 -1.38 -27.85
C ASN A 248 0.95 -1.30 -26.50
N ASN A 249 0.42 -2.41 -26.00
CA ASN A 249 -0.36 -2.48 -24.77
C ASN A 249 -0.21 -3.87 -24.13
N PRO A 250 0.96 -4.14 -23.52
CA PRO A 250 1.24 -5.43 -22.93
C PRO A 250 0.40 -5.65 -21.67
N THR A 251 0.16 -6.92 -21.36
CA THR A 251 -0.52 -7.35 -20.14
C THR A 251 0.20 -6.78 -18.91
N PRO A 252 -0.51 -6.23 -17.91
CA PRO A 252 0.10 -5.78 -16.67
C PRO A 252 0.92 -6.90 -16.03
N LEU A 253 2.16 -6.59 -15.64
CA LEU A 253 3.10 -7.54 -15.06
C LEU A 253 2.86 -7.66 -13.55
N PRO A 254 2.56 -8.84 -13.00
CA PRO A 254 2.24 -8.97 -11.58
C PRO A 254 3.48 -8.82 -10.70
N LEU A 255 3.63 -7.67 -10.02
CA LEU A 255 4.77 -7.36 -9.14
C LEU A 255 4.71 -8.11 -7.81
N PHE A 256 3.54 -8.08 -7.19
CA PHE A 256 3.34 -8.59 -5.86
C PHE A 256 1.89 -8.99 -5.69
N ARG A 257 1.66 -10.15 -5.06
CA ARG A 257 0.35 -10.56 -4.60
C ARG A 257 0.48 -11.21 -3.24
N ASP A 258 -0.32 -10.75 -2.31
CA ASP A 258 -0.46 -11.32 -0.98
C ASP A 258 -1.95 -11.45 -0.68
N SER A 259 -2.36 -12.60 -0.18
CA SER A 259 -3.74 -12.88 0.16
C SER A 259 -3.75 -13.67 1.45
N VAL A 260 -4.30 -13.07 2.49
CA VAL A 260 -4.34 -13.60 3.84
C VAL A 260 -5.79 -13.79 4.23
N LYS A 261 -6.12 -15.00 4.68
CA LYS A 261 -7.40 -15.32 5.31
C LYS A 261 -7.14 -15.84 6.72
N LEU A 262 -7.63 -15.10 7.71
CA LEU A 262 -7.60 -15.49 9.11
C LEU A 262 -9.02 -15.86 9.53
N SER A 263 -9.23 -17.12 9.88
CA SER A 263 -10.49 -17.64 10.40
C SER A 263 -10.21 -18.92 11.19
N SER A 264 -11.02 -19.20 12.20
CA SER A 264 -10.94 -20.50 12.89
C SER A 264 -11.31 -21.62 11.93
N THR A 265 -10.62 -22.76 12.04
CA THR A 265 -11.02 -23.99 11.35
C THR A 265 -11.66 -24.97 12.34
N PRO A 266 -12.38 -26.01 11.88
CA PRO A 266 -12.96 -27.01 12.78
C PRO A 266 -11.93 -27.73 13.68
N THR A 267 -10.66 -27.75 13.27
CA THR A 267 -9.58 -28.47 13.95
C THR A 267 -8.60 -27.56 14.69
N LEU A 268 -8.57 -26.26 14.38
CA LEU A 268 -7.64 -25.30 14.98
C LEU A 268 -8.29 -23.92 15.12
N PRO A 269 -8.67 -23.52 16.35
CA PRO A 269 -9.15 -22.17 16.62
C PRO A 269 -8.08 -21.13 16.25
N LEU A 270 -8.50 -19.99 15.71
CA LEU A 270 -7.57 -18.94 15.26
C LEU A 270 -6.67 -18.44 16.41
N THR A 271 -7.22 -18.33 17.62
CA THR A 271 -6.45 -17.98 18.83
C THR A 271 -5.27 -18.91 19.08
N HIS A 272 -5.42 -20.21 18.81
CA HIS A 272 -4.35 -21.19 18.96
C HIS A 272 -3.39 -21.15 17.77
N ALA A 273 -3.92 -20.97 16.54
CA ALA A 273 -3.10 -20.84 15.33
C ALA A 273 -2.13 -19.65 15.39
N MET A 274 -2.60 -18.52 15.94
CA MET A 274 -1.80 -17.31 16.10
C MET A 274 -0.83 -17.37 17.29
N ALA A 275 -0.97 -18.40 18.14
CA ALA A 275 -0.15 -18.62 19.33
C ALA A 275 0.01 -17.34 20.18
N ALA A 276 1.23 -16.85 20.33
CA ALA A 276 1.55 -15.67 21.13
C ALA A 276 1.49 -14.35 20.34
N TYR A 277 1.31 -14.37 19.02
CA TYR A 277 1.36 -13.16 18.20
C TYR A 277 0.07 -12.36 18.30
N ARG A 278 0.22 -11.04 18.42
CA ARG A 278 -0.88 -10.07 18.56
C ARG A 278 -0.90 -8.99 17.50
N LEU A 279 0.11 -8.93 16.62
CA LEU A 279 0.18 -8.01 15.50
C LEU A 279 0.79 -8.73 14.30
N LEU A 280 0.19 -8.55 13.12
CA LEU A 280 0.74 -8.94 11.83
C LEU A 280 0.82 -7.71 10.95
N ALA A 281 1.93 -7.55 10.23
CA ALA A 281 2.14 -6.45 9.29
C ALA A 281 2.90 -6.91 8.05
N ILE A 282 2.57 -6.29 6.92
CA ILE A 282 3.31 -6.36 5.69
C ILE A 282 3.64 -4.95 5.21
N ILE A 283 4.91 -4.75 4.87
CA ILE A 283 5.42 -3.53 4.26
C ILE A 283 5.93 -3.88 2.87
N VAL A 284 5.48 -3.16 1.85
CA VAL A 284 6.03 -3.27 0.49
C VAL A 284 6.58 -1.92 0.09
N LEU A 285 7.88 -1.88 -0.22
CA LEU A 285 8.55 -0.72 -0.81
C LEU A 285 8.96 -1.09 -2.22
N PHE A 286 8.61 -0.28 -3.21
CA PHE A 286 9.03 -0.50 -4.59
C PHE A 286 9.17 0.81 -5.35
N GLY A 287 10.18 0.88 -6.23
CA GLY A 287 10.38 2.00 -7.14
C GLY A 287 11.51 2.95 -6.70
N PRO A 288 11.91 3.87 -7.59
CA PRO A 288 13.14 4.65 -7.45
C PRO A 288 13.17 5.55 -6.21
N ALA A 289 12.02 6.09 -5.75
CA ALA A 289 11.97 6.98 -4.60
C ALA A 289 12.30 6.27 -3.27
N VAL A 290 12.17 4.95 -3.22
CA VAL A 290 12.37 4.14 -2.01
C VAL A 290 13.44 3.05 -2.18
N GLU A 291 14.08 2.97 -3.35
CA GLU A 291 15.08 1.95 -3.68
C GLU A 291 16.25 1.95 -2.69
N GLU A 292 16.75 3.13 -2.32
CA GLU A 292 17.84 3.28 -1.36
C GLU A 292 17.43 2.75 0.03
N LEU A 293 16.23 3.12 0.51
CA LEU A 293 15.71 2.61 1.76
C LEU A 293 15.52 1.09 1.70
N ALA A 294 14.94 0.58 0.61
CA ALA A 294 14.70 -0.84 0.42
C ALA A 294 15.99 -1.66 0.51
N ASN A 295 17.06 -1.24 -0.18
CA ASN A 295 18.35 -1.93 -0.15
C ASN A 295 19.04 -1.83 1.21
N ARG A 296 18.94 -0.67 1.90
CA ARG A 296 19.44 -0.52 3.28
C ARG A 296 18.72 -1.48 4.24
N LEU A 297 17.39 -1.52 4.21
CA LEU A 297 16.59 -2.41 5.05
C LEU A 297 16.85 -3.88 4.73
N LEU A 298 16.93 -4.25 3.45
CA LEU A 298 17.26 -5.61 3.05
C LEU A 298 18.64 -6.02 3.59
N THR A 299 19.64 -5.14 3.48
CA THR A 299 20.99 -5.41 4.02
C THR A 299 21.00 -5.50 5.54
N GLU A 300 20.31 -4.58 6.22
CA GLU A 300 20.21 -4.54 7.68
C GLU A 300 19.55 -5.81 8.23
N LEU A 301 18.37 -6.15 7.69
CA LEU A 301 17.59 -7.31 8.11
C LEU A 301 18.29 -8.61 7.70
N SER A 302 19.06 -8.63 6.61
CA SER A 302 19.90 -9.77 6.23
C SER A 302 21.11 -10.03 7.14
N ARG A 303 21.61 -9.02 7.85
CA ARG A 303 22.78 -9.16 8.74
C ARG A 303 22.45 -9.79 10.10
N LYS A 304 21.19 -9.78 10.51
CA LYS A 304 20.75 -10.30 11.82
C LYS A 304 20.52 -11.83 11.76
N ARG A 305 21.65 -12.56 11.78
CA ARG A 305 21.89 -14.02 11.91
C ARG A 305 21.29 -14.99 10.86
N PRO A 306 22.01 -16.07 10.53
CA PRO A 306 21.65 -16.99 9.46
C PRO A 306 20.73 -18.11 9.98
N HIS A 307 19.53 -18.20 9.43
CA HIS A 307 18.88 -19.50 9.26
C HIS A 307 19.04 -19.87 7.78
N SER A 308 19.65 -21.02 7.54
CA SER A 308 19.93 -21.58 6.22
C SER A 308 18.66 -21.68 5.39
N GLY A 309 18.53 -20.83 4.36
CA GLY A 309 17.52 -20.96 3.30
C GLY A 309 16.71 -19.69 3.03
N GLY A 310 17.13 -18.90 2.02
CA GLY A 310 16.28 -18.03 1.19
C GLY A 310 15.66 -16.75 1.80
N ALA A 311 15.41 -16.69 3.10
CA ALA A 311 14.74 -15.58 3.80
C ALA A 311 15.44 -15.28 5.12
N THR A 312 15.74 -14.00 5.41
CA THR A 312 16.38 -13.66 6.70
C THR A 312 15.32 -13.37 7.75
N VAL A 313 15.29 -14.21 8.78
CA VAL A 313 14.36 -14.08 9.90
C VAL A 313 15.11 -13.51 11.11
N VAL A 314 14.68 -12.35 11.59
CA VAL A 314 15.13 -11.78 12.86
C VAL A 314 14.13 -12.17 13.94
N CYS A 315 14.58 -12.95 14.92
CA CYS A 315 13.82 -13.25 16.13
C CYS A 315 14.44 -12.48 17.30
N ALA A 316 13.76 -11.44 17.78
CA ALA A 316 13.92 -10.94 19.14
C ALA A 316 12.71 -11.45 19.96
N ASP A 317 12.78 -11.44 21.30
CA ASP A 317 11.74 -12.01 22.18
C ASP A 317 10.33 -11.57 21.75
N GLY A 318 9.60 -12.45 21.05
CA GLY A 318 8.25 -12.17 20.56
C GLY A 318 8.11 -11.29 19.31
N LEU A 319 9.20 -10.89 18.64
CA LEU A 319 9.18 -10.14 17.38
C LEU A 319 9.86 -10.95 16.25
N LEU A 320 9.10 -11.22 15.19
CA LEU A 320 9.52 -11.89 13.97
C LEU A 320 9.53 -10.89 12.82
N VAL A 321 10.68 -10.70 12.16
CA VAL A 321 10.77 -9.86 10.96
C VAL A 321 11.47 -10.64 9.86
N ASN A 322 10.87 -10.63 8.66
CA ASN A 322 11.44 -11.22 7.46
C ASN A 322 11.44 -10.21 6.31
N ALA A 323 12.54 -10.12 5.56
CA ALA A 323 12.66 -9.28 4.37
C ALA A 323 13.00 -10.09 3.12
N SER A 324 12.39 -9.74 2.00
CA SER A 324 12.66 -10.33 0.68
C SER A 324 12.78 -9.22 -0.36
N GLY A 325 13.89 -9.21 -1.10
CA GLY A 325 14.10 -8.24 -2.18
C GLY A 325 13.19 -8.53 -3.37
N VAL A 326 12.79 -7.47 -4.07
CA VAL A 326 12.03 -7.50 -5.32
C VAL A 326 12.97 -7.05 -6.44
N TYR A 327 13.16 -7.89 -7.44
CA TYR A 327 14.05 -7.64 -8.56
C TYR A 327 13.26 -7.68 -9.86
N VAL A 328 13.44 -6.65 -10.67
CA VAL A 328 12.99 -6.63 -12.06
C VAL A 328 14.18 -7.06 -12.92
N GLU A 329 14.08 -8.26 -13.50
CA GLU A 329 15.07 -8.82 -14.41
C GLU A 329 14.51 -8.86 -15.81
N GLU A 330 15.39 -8.84 -16.81
CA GLU A 330 14.98 -8.89 -18.20
C GLU A 330 15.71 -10.02 -18.91
N ARG A 331 14.95 -10.92 -19.53
CA ARG A 331 15.51 -12.06 -20.23
C ARG A 331 14.86 -12.18 -21.61
N GLY A 332 15.63 -11.86 -22.66
CA GLY A 332 15.16 -11.96 -24.04
C GLY A 332 14.10 -10.91 -24.43
N GLY A 333 14.17 -9.70 -23.85
CA GLY A 333 13.20 -8.62 -24.11
C GLY A 333 11.92 -8.70 -23.27
N GLU A 334 11.76 -9.72 -22.43
CA GLU A 334 10.64 -9.89 -21.50
C GLU A 334 11.06 -9.47 -20.08
N VAL A 335 10.24 -8.60 -19.46
CA VAL A 335 10.39 -8.21 -18.06
C VAL A 335 9.88 -9.35 -17.17
N ARG A 336 10.75 -9.87 -16.30
CA ARG A 336 10.45 -10.92 -15.32
C ARG A 336 10.74 -10.42 -13.92
N LEU A 337 10.04 -11.00 -12.96
CA LEU A 337 10.14 -10.61 -11.57
C LEU A 337 10.70 -11.76 -10.75
N ARG A 338 11.62 -11.44 -9.85
CA ARG A 338 12.17 -12.39 -8.89
C ARG A 338 12.06 -11.83 -7.49
N SER A 339 11.74 -12.70 -6.55
CA SER A 339 11.85 -12.45 -5.13
C SER A 339 13.01 -13.27 -4.55
N GLY A 340 13.74 -12.72 -3.59
CA GLY A 340 14.82 -13.47 -2.93
C GLY A 340 15.64 -12.65 -1.94
N GLY A 341 16.46 -13.34 -1.14
CA GLY A 341 17.41 -12.74 -0.20
C GLY A 341 18.63 -12.09 -0.88
N LEU A 342 19.45 -11.42 -0.08
CA LEU A 342 20.72 -10.84 -0.50
C LEU A 342 21.66 -11.97 -1.01
N GLY A 343 21.97 -12.01 -2.31
CA GLY A 343 22.96 -12.94 -2.89
C GLY A 343 22.50 -13.79 -4.08
N GLY A 344 21.21 -13.82 -4.43
CA GLY A 344 20.69 -14.63 -5.54
C GLY A 344 20.78 -14.02 -6.95
N ALA A 345 21.03 -12.71 -7.06
CA ALA A 345 20.91 -11.97 -8.33
C ALA A 345 22.05 -10.98 -8.66
N GLY A 346 23.06 -10.81 -7.81
CA GLY A 346 24.22 -9.95 -8.11
C GLY A 346 23.94 -8.45 -8.36
N GLY A 347 22.70 -7.99 -8.21
CA GLY A 347 22.26 -6.60 -8.49
C GLY A 347 21.47 -5.97 -7.34
N ARG A 348 21.22 -4.66 -7.42
CA ARG A 348 20.37 -3.93 -6.45
C ARG A 348 18.92 -4.37 -6.57
N ALA A 349 18.24 -4.47 -5.45
CA ALA A 349 16.80 -4.72 -5.43
C ALA A 349 16.05 -3.44 -5.84
N HIS A 350 15.00 -3.58 -6.64
CA HIS A 350 14.11 -2.49 -7.03
C HIS A 350 13.03 -2.22 -5.96
N GLY A 351 12.92 -3.11 -4.99
CA GLY A 351 12.01 -3.01 -3.86
C GLY A 351 12.31 -4.05 -2.79
N VAL A 352 11.55 -4.01 -1.70
CA VAL A 352 11.60 -5.00 -0.62
C VAL A 352 10.19 -5.26 -0.08
N VAL A 353 9.90 -6.51 0.23
CA VAL A 353 8.73 -6.95 0.98
C VAL A 353 9.20 -7.34 2.37
N ILE A 354 8.65 -6.71 3.41
CA ILE A 354 8.94 -7.01 4.81
C ILE A 354 7.67 -7.56 5.44
N ARG A 355 7.76 -8.72 6.08
CA ARG A 355 6.68 -9.32 6.89
C ARG A 355 7.09 -9.27 8.34
N LEU A 356 6.17 -8.87 9.19
CA LEU A 356 6.39 -8.70 10.61
C LEU A 356 5.26 -9.37 11.40
N ALA A 357 5.63 -10.08 12.47
CA ALA A 357 4.70 -10.55 13.48
C ALA A 357 5.25 -10.21 14.86
N ALA A 358 4.41 -9.68 15.76
CA ALA A 358 4.83 -9.30 17.11
C ALA A 358 3.86 -9.83 18.17
N SER A 359 4.40 -10.27 19.30
CA SER A 359 3.65 -10.78 20.45
C SER A 359 3.06 -9.66 21.31
N GLU A 360 3.75 -8.52 21.34
CA GLU A 360 3.32 -7.27 21.93
C GLU A 360 3.06 -6.24 20.82
N PRO A 361 1.82 -5.74 20.65
CA PRO A 361 1.50 -4.78 19.59
C PRO A 361 2.36 -3.52 19.63
N ARG A 362 2.74 -3.03 20.82
CA ARG A 362 3.59 -1.84 20.95
C ARG A 362 4.95 -2.02 20.32
N GLU A 363 5.58 -3.19 20.50
CA GLU A 363 6.88 -3.49 19.90
C GLU A 363 6.78 -3.60 18.38
N GLY A 364 5.72 -4.27 17.88
CA GLY A 364 5.45 -4.35 16.45
C GLY A 364 5.23 -2.97 15.81
N MET A 365 4.47 -2.09 16.47
CA MET A 365 4.27 -0.70 16.01
C MET A 365 5.57 0.11 16.03
N SER A 366 6.36 -0.01 17.09
CA SER A 366 7.66 0.66 17.19
C SER A 366 8.61 0.19 16.08
N GLU A 367 8.59 -1.09 15.72
CA GLU A 367 9.42 -1.62 14.64
C GLU A 367 8.94 -1.12 13.26
N VAL A 368 7.63 -1.05 13.01
CA VAL A 368 7.08 -0.43 11.79
C VAL A 368 7.51 1.04 11.68
N GLU A 369 7.37 1.81 12.77
CA GLU A 369 7.84 3.21 12.83
C GLU A 369 9.34 3.33 12.58
N ARG A 370 10.15 2.40 13.09
CA ARG A 370 11.60 2.38 12.86
C ARG A 370 11.94 2.09 11.39
N LEU A 371 11.28 1.10 10.78
CA LEU A 371 11.53 0.67 9.40
C LEU A 371 11.13 1.76 8.40
N LEU A 372 10.00 2.43 8.62
CA LEU A 372 9.50 3.51 7.75
C LEU A 372 10.00 4.90 8.16
N GLY A 373 10.63 5.01 9.35
CA GLY A 373 11.22 6.22 9.93
C GLY A 373 11.91 7.15 8.93
N PRO A 374 12.84 6.63 8.11
CA PRO A 374 13.57 7.44 7.13
C PRO A 374 12.70 8.10 6.05
N LEU A 375 11.43 7.70 5.89
CA LEU A 375 10.50 8.32 4.92
C LEU A 375 9.80 9.55 5.48
N TRP A 376 9.67 9.68 6.80
CA TRP A 376 8.83 10.69 7.45
C TRP A 376 9.22 12.12 7.09
N ASP A 377 10.51 12.42 7.04
CA ASP A 377 10.98 13.75 6.64
C ASP A 377 10.61 14.07 5.19
N SER A 378 10.66 13.06 4.31
CA SER A 378 10.31 13.22 2.90
C SER A 378 8.82 13.44 2.72
N VAL A 379 7.98 12.69 3.44
CA VAL A 379 6.53 12.79 3.30
C VAL A 379 5.91 13.89 4.15
N GLY A 380 6.66 14.53 5.06
CA GLY A 380 6.20 15.69 5.83
C GLY A 380 5.69 15.38 7.24
N GLY A 381 6.10 14.25 7.80
CA GLY A 381 5.76 13.82 9.15
C GLY A 381 5.52 12.31 9.24
N ASN A 382 5.34 11.83 10.46
CA ASN A 382 4.92 10.46 10.72
C ASN A 382 3.38 10.39 10.73
N PRO A 383 2.73 9.67 9.81
CA PRO A 383 1.26 9.58 9.75
C PRO A 383 0.64 8.69 10.83
N LEU A 384 1.45 7.96 11.60
CA LEU A 384 1.02 7.04 12.65
C LEU A 384 1.01 7.68 14.06
N LYS A 385 1.27 8.99 14.15
CA LYS A 385 1.38 9.74 15.41
C LYS A 385 0.26 10.74 15.62
#